data_AF-A0A8J5XH89-F1
#
_entry.id   AF-A0A8J5XH89-F1
#
_cell.length_a   1.000
_cell.length_b   1.000
_cell.length_c   1.000
_cell.angle_alpha   90.00
_cell.angle_beta   90.00
_cell.angle_gamma   90.00
#
_symmetry.space_group_name_H-M   'P 1'
#
loop_
_entity.id
_entity.type
_entity.pdbx_description
1 polymer ?
#
loop_
_entity_poly.entity_id
_entity_poly.type
_entity_poly.pdbx_seq_one_letter_code
_entity_poly.pdbx_strand_id
1 'polypeptide(L)'
;MSEFTTVLIMPDVVRRGLVSDVVGRFERRGFAVIGLKMLNVTRSVAESRYAGQPDAATRAAALVEGPCVCVVVYGASAVSTALAMAGDSLAPLTCAPGTIRGDLGSGSSSCVVEPAADADGARADATRWFGASELTEPVLHKSIKLVDKIAHWVSENGTRPFISFEYFPPKTADGVAKLRQTLALMAQQRPLFLDFTWGAGGSTSELTIELCADAYAAHDIEVNMHLTCTNQAPALCGEALAEAKRKGIRNIVALRGDPPKGQEKWEAVAGGFSCALDLVKYTRQQFGDWFGIQVSGYPEGHPDVIKPVAELGRPLSASEQKRLVTVGSGASAEQFVCSDADFDRELGYLKQKCDAGADCVITQMFFDFEVFEAFVTQARAKGISAPILPGIMLITAYGGFTRMTGFCKSRVPAELVAKAEALKEDAEGFKEMGLSWTVALCKQLVASQLVPGLHFYTLNQSANTQQILQRLGLLLEQPTEALDEGDTLKGTHIA
;
A
#
# COMPACT_ATOMS: atom_id res chain seq x y z
N MET A 1 -6.99 20.53 7.53
CA MET A 1 -5.93 21.11 6.68
C MET A 1 -4.60 20.83 7.35
N SER A 2 -3.57 20.46 6.59
CA SER A 2 -2.23 20.23 7.13
C SER A 2 -1.55 21.57 7.41
N GLU A 3 -0.93 21.68 8.58
CA GLU A 3 -0.23 22.87 9.05
C GLU A 3 1.05 22.45 9.80
N PHE A 4 1.95 23.40 10.09
CA PHE A 4 3.04 23.15 11.03
C PHE A 4 2.81 23.85 12.36
N THR A 5 3.42 23.33 13.41
CA THR A 5 3.59 24.02 14.69
C THR A 5 5.02 23.87 15.18
N THR A 6 5.43 24.73 16.11
CA THR A 6 6.71 24.61 16.82
C THR A 6 6.48 24.08 18.22
N VAL A 7 7.42 23.27 18.71
CA VAL A 7 7.45 22.82 20.10
C VAL A 7 8.84 23.11 20.65
N LEU A 8 8.89 23.95 21.68
CA LEU A 8 10.12 24.27 22.38
C LEU A 8 10.30 23.29 23.54
N ILE A 9 11.35 22.49 23.48
CA ILE A 9 11.76 21.52 24.49
C ILE A 9 12.70 22.22 25.46
N MET A 10 12.29 22.33 26.72
CA MET A 10 12.94 23.20 27.71
C MET A 10 14.25 22.60 28.25
N PRO A 11 15.15 23.42 28.85
CA PRO A 11 16.49 22.96 29.24
C PRO A 11 16.53 21.76 30.19
N ASP A 12 15.53 21.60 31.07
CA ASP A 12 15.44 20.43 31.95
C ASP A 12 15.36 19.11 31.16
N VAL A 13 14.50 19.06 30.15
CA VAL A 13 14.31 17.87 29.30
C VAL A 13 15.59 17.54 28.54
N VAL A 14 16.28 18.56 28.03
CA VAL A 14 17.55 18.39 27.31
C VAL A 14 18.62 17.84 28.25
N ARG A 15 18.79 18.42 29.45
CA ARG A 15 19.78 17.95 30.44
C ARG A 15 19.52 16.52 30.89
N ARG A 16 18.26 16.10 30.96
CA ARG A 16 17.85 14.74 31.33
C ARG A 16 17.94 13.74 30.17
N GLY A 17 18.31 14.17 28.96
CA GLY A 17 18.44 13.29 27.80
C GLY A 17 17.11 12.84 27.20
N LEU A 18 16.01 13.57 27.43
CA LEU A 18 14.64 13.17 27.10
C LEU A 18 14.11 13.79 25.79
N VAL A 19 14.99 14.35 24.96
CA VAL A 19 14.60 14.98 23.68
C VAL A 19 13.96 13.96 22.74
N SER A 20 14.52 12.76 22.65
CA SER A 20 13.99 11.66 21.83
C SER A 20 12.60 11.20 22.28
N ASP A 21 12.32 11.22 23.59
CA ASP A 21 11.01 10.85 24.12
C ASP A 21 9.93 11.84 23.70
N VAL A 22 10.24 13.14 23.72
CA VAL A 22 9.32 14.18 23.25
C VAL A 22 9.13 14.08 21.74
N VAL A 23 10.20 14.08 20.96
CA VAL A 23 10.13 14.05 19.48
C VAL A 23 9.43 12.78 19.02
N GLY A 24 9.79 11.62 19.58
CA GLY A 24 9.20 10.34 19.24
C GLY A 24 7.70 10.25 19.55
N ARG A 25 7.18 11.02 20.51
CA ARG A 25 5.72 11.10 20.74
C ARG A 25 5.02 11.79 19.57
N PHE A 26 5.58 12.86 19.03
CA PHE A 26 5.03 13.54 17.85
C PHE A 26 5.12 12.67 16.60
N GLU A 27 6.25 12.00 16.39
CA GLU A 27 6.42 11.06 15.27
C GLU A 27 5.42 9.91 15.34
N ARG A 28 5.28 9.25 16.50
CA ARG A 28 4.27 8.18 16.71
C ARG A 28 2.83 8.65 16.54
N ARG A 29 2.57 9.94 16.74
CA ARG A 29 1.24 10.53 16.52
C ARG A 29 0.96 10.80 15.04
N GLY A 30 1.96 10.64 14.16
CA GLY A 30 1.85 10.80 12.71
C GLY A 30 2.45 12.11 12.19
N PHE A 31 3.09 12.93 13.02
CA PHE A 31 3.70 14.18 12.59
C PHE A 31 5.04 13.96 11.88
N ALA A 32 5.30 14.76 10.84
CA ALA A 32 6.61 14.86 10.22
C ALA A 32 7.45 15.91 10.95
N VAL A 33 8.69 15.57 11.33
CA VAL A 33 9.65 16.55 11.82
C VAL A 33 10.29 17.24 10.61
N ILE A 34 10.01 18.53 10.43
CA ILE A 34 10.53 19.33 9.31
C ILE A 34 11.65 20.29 9.73
N GLY A 35 11.94 20.36 11.03
CA GLY A 35 13.07 21.11 11.58
C GLY A 35 13.34 20.66 13.01
N LEU A 36 14.60 20.53 13.38
CA LEU A 36 15.02 20.21 14.74
C LEU A 36 16.36 20.91 15.02
N LYS A 37 16.38 21.83 15.98
CA LYS A 37 17.57 22.64 16.25
C LYS A 37 17.81 22.80 17.74
N MET A 38 19.03 22.48 18.16
CA MET A 38 19.51 22.80 19.50
C MET A 38 19.90 24.27 19.58
N LEU A 39 19.42 24.96 20.61
CA LEU A 39 19.52 26.40 20.77
C LEU A 39 20.19 26.73 22.11
N ASN A 40 21.11 27.70 22.08
CA ASN A 40 21.57 28.41 23.25
C ASN A 40 20.93 29.81 23.21
N VAL A 41 19.85 29.99 23.96
CA VAL A 41 19.04 31.21 23.90
C VAL A 41 19.66 32.31 24.77
N THR A 42 19.84 33.50 24.21
CA THR A 42 20.28 34.68 24.98
C THR A 42 19.12 35.32 25.73
N ARG A 43 19.41 35.98 26.85
CA ARG A 43 18.38 36.67 27.67
C ARG A 43 17.50 37.62 26.84
N SER A 44 18.11 38.45 25.99
CA SER A 44 17.37 39.39 25.14
C SER A 44 16.37 38.69 24.20
N VAL A 45 16.76 37.54 23.61
CA VAL A 45 15.88 36.78 22.72
C VAL A 45 14.76 36.09 23.51
N ALA A 46 15.04 35.58 24.70
CA ALA A 46 14.05 34.99 25.60
C ALA A 46 13.02 36.02 26.08
N GLU A 47 13.46 37.20 26.50
CA GLU A 47 12.60 38.32 26.90
C GLU A 47 11.72 38.78 25.73
N SER A 48 12.29 38.89 24.53
CA SER A 48 11.53 39.22 23.31
C SER A 48 10.47 38.17 22.96
N ARG A 49 10.75 36.88 23.18
CA ARG A 49 9.79 35.80 22.92
C ARG A 49 8.56 35.92 23.82
N TYR A 50 8.77 36.17 25.10
CA TYR A 50 7.70 36.19 26.11
C TYR A 50 7.11 37.57 26.36
N ALA A 51 7.55 38.60 25.65
CA ALA A 51 7.05 39.96 25.80
C ALA A 51 5.52 40.02 25.69
N GLY A 52 4.87 40.62 26.70
CA GLY A 52 3.42 40.75 26.75
C GLY A 52 2.66 39.49 27.18
N GLN A 53 3.34 38.38 27.49
CA GLN A 53 2.72 37.15 27.99
C GLN A 53 2.73 37.07 29.52
N PRO A 54 1.83 36.28 30.15
CA PRO A 54 1.91 35.99 31.58
C PRO A 54 3.24 35.36 31.98
N ASP A 55 3.73 35.71 33.17
CA ASP A 55 4.96 35.19 33.77
C ASP A 55 6.22 35.30 32.87
N ALA A 56 6.25 36.31 31.99
CA ALA A 56 7.28 36.49 30.98
C ALA A 56 8.71 36.43 31.54
N ALA A 57 8.95 37.09 32.68
CA ALA A 57 10.26 37.12 33.32
C ALA A 57 10.70 35.72 33.80
N THR A 58 9.78 34.97 34.43
CA THR A 58 10.04 33.61 34.92
C THR A 58 10.29 32.65 33.76
N ARG A 59 9.48 32.73 32.70
CA ARG A 59 9.63 31.89 31.51
C ARG A 59 10.91 32.21 30.74
N ALA A 60 11.26 33.50 30.61
CA ALA A 60 12.52 33.92 30.02
C ALA A 60 13.72 33.42 30.82
N ALA A 61 13.66 33.48 32.16
CA ALA A 61 14.70 32.97 33.04
C ALA A 61 14.90 31.46 32.86
N ALA A 62 13.81 30.68 32.87
CA ALA A 62 13.87 29.23 32.68
C ALA A 62 14.45 28.83 31.31
N LEU A 63 14.12 29.58 30.26
CA LEU A 63 14.60 29.29 28.90
C LEU A 63 16.11 29.48 28.74
N VAL A 64 16.74 30.36 29.53
CA VAL A 64 18.19 30.64 29.44
C VAL A 64 19.05 29.85 30.42
N GLU A 65 18.46 28.93 31.19
CA GLU A 65 19.20 28.08 32.14
C GLU A 65 20.07 27.01 31.48
N GLY A 66 19.95 26.80 30.17
CA GLY A 66 20.71 25.79 29.45
C GLY A 66 20.26 25.63 28.00
N PRO A 67 20.79 24.61 27.29
CA PRO A 67 20.41 24.34 25.92
C PRO A 67 18.95 23.91 25.87
N CYS A 68 18.19 24.43 24.91
CA CYS A 68 16.85 23.97 24.57
C CYS A 68 16.83 23.40 23.15
N VAL A 69 15.76 22.72 22.77
CA VAL A 69 15.58 22.24 21.40
C VAL A 69 14.26 22.79 20.86
N CYS A 70 14.28 23.46 19.72
CA CYS A 70 13.05 23.75 18.99
C CYS A 70 12.85 22.67 17.93
N VAL A 71 11.67 22.04 17.94
CA VAL A 71 11.23 21.13 16.87
C VAL A 71 10.08 21.78 16.12
N VAL A 72 10.11 21.68 14.79
CA VAL A 72 9.02 22.07 13.91
C VAL A 72 8.39 20.79 13.39
N VAL A 73 7.11 20.61 13.69
CA VAL A 73 6.34 19.43 13.30
C VAL A 73 5.23 19.83 12.34
N TYR A 74 5.02 19.03 11.29
CA TYR A 74 4.00 19.24 10.27
C TYR A 74 3.00 18.09 10.26
N GLY A 75 1.71 18.42 10.22
CA GLY A 75 0.64 17.44 10.14
C GLY A 75 -0.76 18.02 10.20
N ALA A 76 -1.76 17.15 10.16
CA ALA A 76 -3.15 17.58 10.31
C ALA A 76 -3.38 18.13 11.73
N SER A 77 -3.94 19.34 11.82
CA SER A 77 -4.29 19.97 13.10
C SER A 77 -3.09 20.03 14.06
N ALA A 78 -1.90 20.35 13.55
CA ALA A 78 -0.65 20.22 14.29
C ALA A 78 -0.64 21.09 15.55
N VAL A 79 -1.17 22.31 15.49
CA VAL A 79 -1.21 23.23 16.64
C VAL A 79 -2.08 22.65 17.76
N SER A 80 -3.34 22.33 17.47
CA SER A 80 -4.28 21.85 18.50
C SER A 80 -3.88 20.49 19.07
N THR A 81 -3.32 19.60 18.24
CA THR A 81 -2.83 18.30 18.69
C THR A 81 -1.59 18.46 19.56
N ALA A 82 -0.65 19.35 19.22
CA ALA A 82 0.53 19.57 20.03
C ALA A 82 0.22 20.19 21.39
N LEU A 83 -0.75 21.10 21.46
CA LEU A 83 -1.27 21.63 22.72
C LEU A 83 -1.87 20.53 23.59
N ALA A 84 -2.74 19.67 23.02
CA ALA A 84 -3.34 18.56 23.73
C ALA A 84 -2.30 17.54 24.22
N MET A 85 -1.29 17.23 23.39
CA MET A 85 -0.21 16.32 23.76
C MET A 85 0.70 16.90 24.85
N ALA A 86 0.94 18.22 24.83
CA ALA A 86 1.76 18.88 25.84
C ALA A 86 1.13 18.80 27.23
N GLY A 87 -0.19 18.99 27.32
CA GLY A 87 -0.93 19.13 28.58
C GLY A 87 -1.54 20.52 28.72
N ASP A 88 -2.64 20.62 29.47
CA ASP A 88 -3.47 21.82 29.63
C ASP A 88 -2.90 22.88 30.57
N SER A 89 -1.87 22.52 31.35
CA SER A 89 -1.22 23.40 32.32
C SER A 89 0.29 23.46 32.07
N LEU A 90 0.92 24.58 32.46
CA LEU A 90 2.38 24.69 32.52
C LEU A 90 2.96 24.00 33.77
N ALA A 91 2.12 23.75 34.80
CA ALA A 91 2.49 23.01 35.99
C ALA A 91 2.37 21.51 35.71
N PRO A 92 3.48 20.76 35.62
CA PRO A 92 3.43 19.37 35.16
C PRO A 92 2.60 18.44 36.05
N LEU A 93 2.64 18.66 37.38
CA LEU A 93 1.91 17.85 38.36
C LEU A 93 0.39 17.98 38.29
N THR A 94 -0.13 18.98 37.57
CA THR A 94 -1.58 19.15 37.37
C THR A 94 -2.03 18.60 36.02
N CYS A 95 -1.11 18.18 35.15
CA CYS A 95 -1.42 17.65 33.83
C CYS A 95 -1.83 16.17 33.93
N ALA A 96 -2.74 15.73 33.06
CA ALA A 96 -3.16 14.33 33.00
C ALA A 96 -1.98 13.39 32.64
N PRO A 97 -1.91 12.18 33.23
CA PRO A 97 -1.02 11.13 32.78
C PRO A 97 -1.19 10.84 31.28
N GLY A 98 -0.09 10.54 30.59
CA GLY A 98 -0.03 10.35 29.13
C GLY A 98 0.29 11.62 28.35
N THR A 99 0.13 12.81 28.94
CA THR A 99 0.61 14.07 28.35
C THR A 99 2.13 14.21 28.55
N ILE A 100 2.80 14.97 27.69
CA ILE A 100 4.25 15.18 27.77
C ILE A 100 4.62 15.84 29.10
N ARG A 101 3.86 16.85 29.54
CA ARG A 101 4.09 17.50 30.84
C ARG A 101 3.76 16.57 31.99
N GLY A 102 2.63 15.89 31.96
CA GLY A 102 2.23 14.96 33.03
C GLY A 102 3.24 13.84 33.25
N ASP A 103 3.80 13.28 32.16
CA ASP A 103 4.72 12.15 32.26
C ASP A 103 6.18 12.54 32.54
N LEU A 104 6.65 13.64 31.97
CA LEU A 104 8.08 14.01 32.02
C LEU A 104 8.40 15.04 33.10
N GLY A 105 7.41 15.76 33.62
CA GLY A 105 7.63 16.73 34.68
C GLY A 105 7.97 16.11 36.03
N SER A 106 8.92 16.70 36.74
CA SER A 106 9.42 16.19 38.03
C SER A 106 9.20 17.16 39.20
N GLY A 107 8.55 18.31 38.97
CA GLY A 107 8.32 19.34 39.99
C GLY A 107 7.21 20.31 39.63
N SER A 108 6.91 21.26 40.52
CA SER A 108 5.78 22.19 40.39
C SER A 108 6.03 23.41 39.48
N SER A 109 7.26 23.67 39.03
CA SER A 109 7.63 24.95 38.39
C SER A 109 8.43 24.87 37.07
N SER A 110 8.88 23.69 36.62
CA SER A 110 9.63 23.57 35.36
C SER A 110 8.74 23.06 34.22
N CYS A 111 8.29 23.97 33.36
CA CYS A 111 7.69 23.59 32.08
C CYS A 111 8.67 22.73 31.28
N VAL A 112 8.21 21.59 30.76
CA VAL A 112 9.07 20.65 29.99
C VAL A 112 8.97 20.88 28.47
N VAL A 113 7.80 21.29 27.97
CA VAL A 113 7.58 21.63 26.55
C VAL A 113 6.62 22.80 26.39
N GLU A 114 6.89 23.66 25.43
CA GLU A 114 6.04 24.79 25.03
C GLU A 114 5.72 24.72 23.52
N PRO A 115 4.62 24.06 23.12
CA PRO A 115 4.08 24.20 21.78
C PRO A 115 3.61 25.64 21.52
N ALA A 116 3.65 26.09 20.27
CA ALA A 116 3.02 27.35 19.89
C ALA A 116 1.52 27.34 20.20
N ALA A 117 1.01 28.47 20.69
CA ALA A 117 -0.39 28.63 21.06
C ALA A 117 -1.34 28.66 19.85
N ASP A 118 -0.84 29.17 18.72
CA ASP A 118 -1.56 29.33 17.47
C ASP A 118 -0.59 29.29 16.27
N ALA A 119 -1.14 29.37 15.07
CA ALA A 119 -0.37 29.32 13.83
C ALA A 119 0.56 30.54 13.65
N ASP A 120 0.21 31.70 14.19
CA ASP A 120 1.04 32.91 14.12
C ASP A 120 2.25 32.80 15.04
N GLY A 121 2.05 32.28 16.25
CA GLY A 121 3.10 31.92 17.19
C GLY A 121 4.04 30.87 16.60
N ALA A 122 3.51 29.85 15.91
CA ALA A 122 4.33 28.85 15.23
C ALA A 122 5.22 29.48 14.15
N ARG A 123 4.68 30.39 13.33
CA ARG A 123 5.44 31.11 12.30
C ARG A 123 6.49 32.03 12.89
N ALA A 124 6.14 32.76 13.96
CA ALA A 124 7.05 33.66 14.66
C ALA A 124 8.23 32.87 15.26
N ASP A 125 7.97 31.69 15.81
CA ASP A 125 8.98 30.80 16.36
C ASP A 125 9.86 30.19 15.29
N ALA A 126 9.27 29.65 14.23
CA ALA A 126 10.02 29.10 13.11
C ALA A 126 10.98 30.14 12.53
N THR A 127 10.50 31.37 12.31
CA THR A 127 11.31 32.50 11.81
C THR A 127 12.40 32.91 12.80
N ARG A 128 12.12 32.83 14.11
CA ARG A 128 13.07 33.20 15.16
C ARG A 128 14.24 32.22 15.25
N TRP A 129 14.00 30.94 15.02
CA TRP A 129 14.97 29.89 15.29
C TRP A 129 15.61 29.27 14.04
N PHE A 130 14.92 29.30 12.90
CA PHE A 130 15.35 28.65 11.67
C PHE A 130 15.52 29.65 10.53
N GLY A 131 16.60 29.50 9.76
CA GLY A 131 16.77 30.11 8.46
C GLY A 131 15.88 29.44 7.41
N ALA A 132 15.63 30.14 6.30
CA ALA A 132 14.72 29.67 5.25
C ALA A 132 15.07 28.30 4.64
N SER A 133 16.35 27.90 4.69
CA SER A 133 16.84 26.60 4.19
C SER A 133 17.00 25.53 5.28
N GLU A 134 16.76 25.86 6.55
CA GLU A 134 16.91 24.92 7.68
C GLU A 134 15.62 24.11 7.93
N LEU A 135 14.53 24.43 7.24
CA LEU A 135 13.29 23.67 7.25
C LEU A 135 13.16 22.86 5.97
N THR A 136 12.78 21.59 6.09
CA THR A 136 12.57 20.70 4.95
C THR A 136 11.10 20.69 4.54
N GLU A 137 10.84 20.31 3.29
CA GLU A 137 9.47 19.97 2.88
C GLU A 137 8.90 18.84 3.75
N PRO A 138 7.61 18.92 4.15
CA PRO A 138 7.01 17.91 4.98
C PRO A 138 6.89 16.58 4.26
N VAL A 139 7.61 15.57 4.76
CA VAL A 139 7.38 14.17 4.42
C VAL A 139 6.39 13.61 5.45
N LEU A 140 5.10 13.82 5.19
CA LEU A 140 3.99 13.25 5.97
C LEU A 140 3.99 11.72 5.85
N HIS A 141 4.87 11.08 6.62
CA HIS A 141 5.10 9.63 6.66
C HIS A 141 5.47 8.94 5.33
N LYS A 142 6.21 7.84 5.52
CA LYS A 142 7.15 7.21 4.60
C LYS A 142 6.43 6.27 3.63
N SER A 143 5.58 6.79 2.75
CA SER A 143 5.31 6.01 1.53
C SER A 143 6.67 5.75 0.89
N ILE A 144 7.03 4.47 0.78
CA ILE A 144 8.31 4.02 0.23
C ILE A 144 8.03 3.10 -0.93
N LYS A 145 9.06 2.81 -1.73
CA LYS A 145 8.85 1.90 -2.83
C LYS A 145 8.55 0.52 -2.27
N LEU A 146 7.62 -0.17 -2.92
CA LEU A 146 7.20 -1.50 -2.55
C LEU A 146 8.39 -2.47 -2.52
N VAL A 147 9.36 -2.32 -3.42
CA VAL A 147 10.56 -3.17 -3.46
C VAL A 147 11.36 -3.08 -2.16
N ASP A 148 11.46 -1.88 -1.57
CA ASP A 148 12.14 -1.67 -0.30
C ASP A 148 11.36 -2.29 0.86
N LYS A 149 10.02 -2.18 0.85
CA LYS A 149 9.13 -2.86 1.81
C LYS A 149 9.25 -4.38 1.73
N ILE A 150 9.29 -4.93 0.52
CA ILE A 150 9.44 -6.38 0.30
C ILE A 150 10.80 -6.82 0.84
N ALA A 151 11.89 -6.11 0.51
CA ALA A 151 13.22 -6.44 0.98
C ALA A 151 13.32 -6.42 2.51
N HIS A 152 12.75 -5.38 3.15
CA HIS A 152 12.68 -5.29 4.61
C HIS A 152 11.81 -6.40 5.23
N TRP A 153 10.66 -6.71 4.64
CA TRP A 153 9.83 -7.81 5.13
C TRP A 153 10.60 -9.14 5.12
N VAL A 154 11.25 -9.45 3.99
CA VAL A 154 12.03 -10.67 3.81
C VAL A 154 13.19 -10.74 4.81
N SER A 155 13.85 -9.61 5.12
CA SER A 155 14.94 -9.59 6.10
C SER A 155 14.46 -9.87 7.53
N GLU A 156 13.29 -9.35 7.91
CA GLU A 156 12.79 -9.44 9.29
C GLU A 156 11.95 -10.69 9.56
N ASN A 157 11.27 -11.24 8.55
CA ASN A 157 10.23 -12.26 8.75
C ASN A 157 10.61 -13.64 8.17
N GLY A 158 11.82 -13.78 7.61
CA GLY A 158 12.32 -15.04 7.06
C GLY A 158 11.39 -15.63 6.00
N THR A 159 10.87 -16.84 6.26
CA THR A 159 9.99 -17.56 5.33
C THR A 159 8.50 -17.22 5.49
N ARG A 160 8.13 -16.34 6.42
CA ARG A 160 6.72 -15.96 6.62
C ARG A 160 6.30 -15.03 5.48
N PRO A 161 5.27 -15.39 4.68
CA PRO A 161 4.81 -14.54 3.59
C PRO A 161 4.10 -13.29 4.13
N PHE A 162 4.27 -12.16 3.45
CA PHE A 162 3.31 -11.06 3.61
C PHE A 162 2.05 -11.31 2.78
N ILE A 163 1.02 -10.48 2.98
CA ILE A 163 -0.22 -10.48 2.19
C ILE A 163 -0.48 -9.11 1.57
N SER A 164 -1.19 -9.07 0.45
CA SER A 164 -1.63 -7.83 -0.21
C SER A 164 -2.97 -8.05 -0.92
N PHE A 165 -3.70 -6.98 -1.17
CA PHE A 165 -5.08 -7.04 -1.65
C PHE A 165 -5.31 -6.07 -2.81
N GLU A 166 -5.93 -6.55 -3.89
CA GLU A 166 -6.35 -5.71 -5.02
C GLU A 166 -7.85 -5.39 -4.97
N TYR A 167 -8.17 -4.13 -5.29
CA TYR A 167 -9.51 -3.55 -5.36
C TYR A 167 -9.71 -2.80 -6.68
N PHE A 168 -10.97 -2.62 -7.08
CA PHE A 168 -11.32 -1.83 -8.25
C PHE A 168 -12.24 -0.65 -7.91
N PRO A 169 -12.10 0.50 -8.59
CA PRO A 169 -12.99 1.65 -8.42
C PRO A 169 -14.46 1.27 -8.68
N PRO A 170 -15.35 1.39 -7.69
CA PRO A 170 -16.78 1.12 -7.88
C PRO A 170 -17.42 2.18 -8.80
N LYS A 171 -18.49 1.80 -9.49
CA LYS A 171 -19.19 2.71 -10.43
C LYS A 171 -20.19 3.66 -9.76
N THR A 172 -20.53 3.43 -8.49
CA THR A 172 -21.55 4.17 -7.75
C THR A 172 -20.99 4.66 -6.42
N ALA A 173 -21.53 5.77 -5.91
CA ALA A 173 -21.14 6.32 -4.61
C ALA A 173 -21.36 5.32 -3.46
N ASP A 174 -22.48 4.60 -3.46
CA ASP A 174 -22.73 3.53 -2.48
C ASP A 174 -21.69 2.41 -2.57
N GLY A 175 -21.27 2.08 -3.79
CA GLY A 175 -20.18 1.13 -4.02
C GLY A 175 -18.87 1.61 -3.42
N VAL A 176 -18.54 2.91 -3.58
CA VAL A 176 -17.35 3.53 -2.97
C VAL A 176 -17.44 3.49 -1.44
N ALA A 177 -18.59 3.82 -0.86
CA ALA A 177 -18.79 3.76 0.59
C ALA A 177 -18.61 2.32 1.13
N LYS A 178 -19.16 1.32 0.43
CA LYS A 178 -18.98 -0.09 0.77
C LYS A 178 -17.52 -0.55 0.61
N LEU A 179 -16.82 -0.08 -0.42
CA LEU A 179 -15.40 -0.35 -0.58
C LEU A 179 -14.59 0.22 0.59
N ARG A 180 -14.85 1.46 1.02
CA ARG A 180 -14.17 2.05 2.20
C ARG A 180 -14.37 1.23 3.47
N GLN A 181 -15.57 0.69 3.71
CA GLN A 181 -15.82 -0.23 4.82
C GLN A 181 -15.02 -1.53 4.69
N THR A 182 -14.95 -2.07 3.46
CA THR A 182 -14.16 -3.28 3.16
C THR A 182 -12.67 -3.05 3.38
N LEU A 183 -12.14 -1.90 2.96
CA LEU A 183 -10.75 -1.49 3.17
C LEU A 183 -10.43 -1.38 4.65
N ALA A 184 -11.28 -0.72 5.45
CA ALA A 184 -11.08 -0.60 6.89
C ALA A 184 -11.02 -1.96 7.59
N LEU A 185 -11.88 -2.90 7.20
CA LEU A 185 -11.86 -4.27 7.73
C LEU A 185 -10.59 -5.04 7.30
N MET A 186 -10.20 -4.93 6.04
CA MET A 186 -9.06 -5.67 5.49
C MET A 186 -7.72 -5.08 5.93
N ALA A 187 -7.65 -3.78 6.20
CA ALA A 187 -6.49 -3.08 6.74
C ALA A 187 -6.06 -3.63 8.10
N GLN A 188 -7.00 -4.13 8.91
CA GLN A 188 -6.72 -4.78 10.20
C GLN A 188 -5.85 -6.04 10.05
N GLN A 189 -5.83 -6.65 8.86
CA GLN A 189 -4.97 -7.80 8.54
C GLN A 189 -3.53 -7.39 8.23
N ARG A 190 -3.21 -6.10 8.33
CA ARG A 190 -1.88 -5.51 8.10
C ARG A 190 -1.23 -5.99 6.79
N PRO A 191 -1.93 -5.87 5.64
CA PRO A 191 -1.30 -6.17 4.36
C PRO A 191 -0.10 -5.25 4.13
N LEU A 192 0.90 -5.73 3.39
CA LEU A 192 2.10 -4.95 3.07
C LEU A 192 1.75 -3.74 2.20
N PHE A 193 0.78 -3.92 1.29
CA PHE A 193 0.24 -2.91 0.40
C PHE A 193 -1.19 -3.23 -0.07
N LEU A 194 -1.86 -2.22 -0.61
CA LEU A 194 -3.16 -2.30 -1.29
C LEU A 194 -3.01 -1.88 -2.77
N ASP A 195 -3.63 -2.63 -3.67
CA ASP A 195 -3.64 -2.32 -5.11
C ASP A 195 -4.99 -1.79 -5.53
N PHE A 196 -4.96 -0.74 -6.36
CA PHE A 196 -6.15 -0.13 -6.93
C PHE A 196 -6.08 -0.15 -8.45
N THR A 197 -7.03 -0.85 -9.07
CA THR A 197 -7.08 -1.00 -10.52
C THR A 197 -7.46 0.30 -11.23
N TRP A 198 -7.11 0.37 -12.51
CA TRP A 198 -7.32 1.53 -13.36
C TRP A 198 -8.24 1.17 -14.52
N GLY A 199 -9.35 1.89 -14.66
CA GLY A 199 -10.31 1.70 -15.74
C GLY A 199 -9.69 1.94 -17.12
N ALA A 200 -10.11 1.16 -18.11
CA ALA A 200 -9.63 1.27 -19.48
C ALA A 200 -9.70 2.72 -20.00
N GLY A 201 -8.60 3.19 -20.61
CA GLY A 201 -8.51 4.56 -21.14
C GLY A 201 -8.56 5.68 -20.10
N GLY A 202 -8.40 5.36 -18.80
CA GLY A 202 -8.44 6.38 -17.74
C GLY A 202 -9.84 6.75 -17.24
N SER A 203 -10.86 5.94 -17.56
CA SER A 203 -12.26 6.23 -17.20
C SER A 203 -12.53 6.37 -15.70
N THR A 204 -11.63 5.87 -14.86
CA THR A 204 -11.72 5.95 -13.39
C THR A 204 -10.48 6.60 -12.77
N SER A 205 -9.69 7.33 -13.56
CA SER A 205 -8.40 7.90 -13.15
C SER A 205 -8.48 8.71 -11.86
N GLU A 206 -9.38 9.69 -11.81
CA GLU A 206 -9.62 10.55 -10.64
C GLU A 206 -9.98 9.72 -9.41
N LEU A 207 -10.99 8.85 -9.52
CA LEU A 207 -11.43 8.00 -8.41
C LEU A 207 -10.34 7.03 -7.93
N THR A 208 -9.50 6.53 -8.84
CA THR A 208 -8.39 5.61 -8.48
C THR A 208 -7.35 6.34 -7.62
N ILE A 209 -6.97 7.56 -8.04
CA ILE A 209 -6.04 8.42 -7.31
C ILE A 209 -6.60 8.79 -5.93
N GLU A 210 -7.89 9.14 -5.86
CA GLU A 210 -8.57 9.43 -4.60
C GLU A 210 -8.60 8.23 -3.67
N LEU A 211 -8.98 7.05 -4.17
CA LEU A 211 -9.00 5.82 -3.36
C LEU A 211 -7.61 5.47 -2.82
N CYS A 212 -6.55 5.63 -3.62
CA CYS A 212 -5.18 5.44 -3.17
C CYS A 212 -4.82 6.41 -2.03
N ALA A 213 -5.07 7.70 -2.23
CA ALA A 213 -4.74 8.73 -1.24
C ALA A 213 -5.54 8.56 0.06
N ASP A 214 -6.84 8.28 -0.04
CA ASP A 214 -7.73 8.04 1.10
C ASP A 214 -7.31 6.79 1.88
N ALA A 215 -7.00 5.69 1.18
CA ALA A 215 -6.59 4.45 1.82
C ALA A 215 -5.26 4.60 2.56
N TYR A 216 -4.28 5.28 1.96
CA TYR A 216 -3.02 5.60 2.64
C TYR A 216 -3.26 6.47 3.88
N ALA A 217 -4.00 7.57 3.73
CA ALA A 217 -4.27 8.50 4.83
C ALA A 217 -5.07 7.87 5.99
N ALA A 218 -6.00 6.94 5.68
CA ALA A 218 -6.85 6.32 6.68
C ALA A 218 -6.18 5.14 7.41
N HIS A 219 -5.25 4.44 6.77
CA HIS A 219 -4.75 3.15 7.25
C HIS A 219 -3.23 3.05 7.38
N ASP A 220 -2.47 4.02 6.88
CA ASP A 220 -0.99 3.99 6.82
C ASP A 220 -0.45 2.71 6.15
N ILE A 221 -1.16 2.25 5.10
CA ILE A 221 -0.77 1.09 4.28
C ILE A 221 -0.35 1.60 2.92
N GLU A 222 0.76 1.08 2.40
CA GLU A 222 1.28 1.44 1.08
C GLU A 222 0.25 1.14 -0.02
N VAL A 223 0.20 1.99 -1.04
CA VAL A 223 -0.74 1.81 -2.15
C VAL A 223 0.03 1.69 -3.46
N ASN A 224 -0.31 0.70 -4.29
CA ASN A 224 0.06 0.74 -5.70
C ASN A 224 -1.14 1.21 -6.52
N MET A 225 -0.88 2.21 -7.36
CA MET A 225 -1.85 2.71 -8.31
C MET A 225 -1.62 2.06 -9.66
N HIS A 226 -2.62 1.38 -10.21
CA HIS A 226 -2.52 0.90 -11.59
C HIS A 226 -2.51 2.08 -12.55
N LEU A 227 -1.78 1.95 -13.65
CA LEU A 227 -1.81 2.91 -14.75
C LEU A 227 -1.66 2.15 -16.06
N THR A 228 -2.72 2.16 -16.86
CA THR A 228 -2.63 1.66 -18.24
C THR A 228 -2.12 2.78 -19.15
N CYS A 229 -1.32 2.45 -20.17
CA CYS A 229 -0.72 3.45 -21.05
C CYS A 229 -1.36 3.54 -22.44
N THR A 230 -2.22 2.58 -22.78
CA THR A 230 -2.90 2.52 -24.06
C THR A 230 -4.33 3.06 -24.01
N ASN A 231 -4.90 3.37 -25.18
CA ASN A 231 -6.22 3.99 -25.35
C ASN A 231 -6.34 5.40 -24.76
N GLN A 232 -5.21 6.10 -24.58
CA GLN A 232 -5.16 7.47 -24.07
C GLN A 232 -3.92 8.21 -24.61
N ALA A 233 -3.94 9.54 -24.57
CA ALA A 233 -2.79 10.35 -24.95
C ALA A 233 -1.67 10.25 -23.90
N PRO A 234 -0.38 10.26 -24.29
CA PRO A 234 0.74 10.24 -23.33
C PRO A 234 0.68 11.33 -22.25
N ALA A 235 0.16 12.50 -22.60
CA ALA A 235 -0.03 13.61 -21.68
C ALA A 235 -0.89 13.21 -20.46
N LEU A 236 -1.95 12.42 -20.66
CA LEU A 236 -2.81 11.96 -19.56
C LEU A 236 -2.05 11.04 -18.58
N CYS A 237 -1.18 10.16 -19.08
CA CYS A 237 -0.32 9.37 -18.20
C CYS A 237 0.68 10.27 -17.43
N GLY A 238 1.24 11.29 -18.09
CA GLY A 238 2.10 12.29 -17.45
C GLY A 238 1.40 13.07 -16.34
N GLU A 239 0.17 13.53 -16.60
CA GLU A 239 -0.67 14.23 -15.63
C GLU A 239 -1.06 13.33 -14.45
N ALA A 240 -1.45 12.08 -14.73
CA ALA A 240 -1.77 11.10 -13.69
C ALA A 240 -0.56 10.79 -12.79
N LEU A 241 0.63 10.62 -13.37
CA LEU A 241 1.87 10.42 -12.60
C LEU A 241 2.24 11.67 -11.80
N ALA A 242 2.10 12.87 -12.37
CA ALA A 242 2.34 14.12 -11.65
C ALA A 242 1.38 14.28 -10.47
N GLU A 243 0.09 13.94 -10.65
CA GLU A 243 -0.90 13.96 -9.58
C GLU A 243 -0.62 12.91 -8.51
N ALA A 244 -0.30 11.68 -8.90
CA ALA A 244 0.09 10.63 -7.97
C ALA A 244 1.27 11.10 -7.09
N LYS A 245 2.29 11.70 -7.71
CA LYS A 245 3.42 12.31 -6.99
C LYS A 245 2.99 13.43 -6.04
N ARG A 246 2.11 14.34 -6.47
CA ARG A 246 1.58 15.42 -5.61
C ARG A 246 0.83 14.88 -4.39
N LYS A 247 0.12 13.77 -4.54
CA LYS A 247 -0.58 13.07 -3.44
C LYS A 247 0.33 12.16 -2.60
N GLY A 248 1.62 12.12 -2.89
CA GLY A 248 2.58 11.30 -2.16
C GLY A 248 2.55 9.81 -2.49
N ILE A 249 1.85 9.39 -3.56
CA ILE A 249 1.87 8.00 -4.03
C ILE A 249 3.27 7.69 -4.57
N ARG A 250 3.79 6.52 -4.18
CA ARG A 250 5.15 6.09 -4.54
C ARG A 250 5.18 4.84 -5.40
N ASN A 251 4.07 4.16 -5.63
CA ASN A 251 4.08 2.89 -6.36
C ASN A 251 3.07 2.87 -7.51
N ILE A 252 3.54 2.44 -8.68
CA ILE A 252 2.78 2.42 -9.93
C ILE A 252 2.85 1.02 -10.53
N VAL A 253 1.68 0.43 -10.81
CA VAL A 253 1.60 -0.79 -11.63
C VAL A 253 1.47 -0.36 -13.09
N ALA A 254 2.58 -0.41 -13.82
CA ALA A 254 2.66 0.00 -15.22
C ALA A 254 2.13 -1.10 -16.15
N LEU A 255 1.00 -0.82 -16.80
CA LEU A 255 0.28 -1.77 -17.62
C LEU A 255 0.08 -1.24 -19.04
N ARG A 256 -0.07 -2.15 -20.01
CA ARG A 256 -0.51 -1.77 -21.36
C ARG A 256 -1.95 -1.29 -21.29
N GLY A 257 -2.83 -2.11 -20.75
CA GLY A 257 -4.28 -1.98 -20.84
C GLY A 257 -4.88 -2.96 -21.85
N ASP A 258 -6.16 -3.26 -21.66
CA ASP A 258 -6.95 -4.09 -22.57
C ASP A 258 -7.50 -3.27 -23.73
N PRO A 259 -7.83 -3.90 -24.88
CA PRO A 259 -8.56 -3.24 -25.95
C PRO A 259 -9.87 -2.58 -25.47
N PRO A 260 -10.33 -1.50 -26.12
CA PRO A 260 -11.64 -0.91 -25.82
C PRO A 260 -12.77 -1.95 -25.95
N LYS A 261 -13.84 -1.78 -25.16
CA LYS A 261 -14.99 -2.68 -25.23
C LYS A 261 -15.53 -2.77 -26.66
N GLY A 262 -15.60 -4.00 -27.19
CA GLY A 262 -16.11 -4.28 -28.53
C GLY A 262 -15.05 -4.31 -29.64
N GLN A 263 -13.77 -4.13 -29.30
CA GLN A 263 -12.66 -4.31 -30.25
C GLN A 263 -11.82 -5.51 -29.83
N GLU A 264 -11.51 -6.39 -30.79
CA GLU A 264 -10.65 -7.57 -30.55
C GLU A 264 -9.16 -7.23 -30.56
N LYS A 265 -8.79 -6.11 -31.18
CA LYS A 265 -7.39 -5.70 -31.34
C LYS A 265 -7.18 -4.30 -30.80
N TRP A 266 -6.00 -4.12 -30.22
CA TRP A 266 -5.49 -2.82 -29.81
C TRP A 266 -4.79 -2.14 -30.99
N GLU A 267 -4.96 -0.82 -31.11
CA GLU A 267 -4.19 0.04 -32.02
C GLU A 267 -3.54 1.18 -31.24
N ALA A 268 -2.27 1.46 -31.54
CA ALA A 268 -1.56 2.58 -30.94
C ALA A 268 -2.18 3.91 -31.36
N VAL A 269 -2.45 4.79 -30.40
CA VAL A 269 -2.68 6.21 -30.73
C VAL A 269 -1.38 6.76 -31.33
N ALA A 270 -1.46 7.53 -32.42
CA ALA A 270 -0.28 8.11 -33.05
C ALA A 270 0.51 8.97 -32.03
N GLY A 271 1.81 8.67 -31.86
CA GLY A 271 2.66 9.30 -30.83
C GLY A 271 2.40 8.82 -29.40
N GLY A 272 1.51 7.83 -29.22
CA GLY A 272 1.14 7.20 -27.96
C GLY A 272 2.11 6.11 -27.48
N PHE A 273 1.90 5.62 -26.26
CA PHE A 273 2.57 4.43 -25.77
C PHE A 273 2.07 3.19 -26.52
N SER A 274 2.99 2.29 -26.87
CA SER A 274 2.62 1.03 -27.54
C SER A 274 2.50 -0.13 -26.57
N CYS A 275 3.19 -0.04 -25.44
CA CYS A 275 3.31 -1.16 -24.52
C CYS A 275 3.68 -0.68 -23.10
N ALA A 276 3.56 -1.58 -22.12
CA ALA A 276 3.91 -1.26 -20.73
C ALA A 276 5.38 -0.82 -20.56
N LEU A 277 6.31 -1.35 -21.38
CA LEU A 277 7.73 -0.97 -21.35
C LEU A 277 7.93 0.51 -21.64
N ASP A 278 7.13 1.10 -22.55
CA ASP A 278 7.23 2.52 -22.85
C ASP A 278 6.81 3.37 -21.64
N LEU A 279 5.79 2.93 -20.90
CA LEU A 279 5.36 3.60 -19.66
C LEU A 279 6.42 3.50 -18.57
N VAL A 280 7.10 2.35 -18.42
CA VAL A 280 8.22 2.20 -17.47
C VAL A 280 9.33 3.20 -17.81
N LYS A 281 9.78 3.22 -19.07
CA LYS A 281 10.83 4.13 -19.56
C LYS A 281 10.44 5.59 -19.37
N TYR A 282 9.21 5.94 -19.74
CA TYR A 282 8.69 7.30 -19.58
C TYR A 282 8.65 7.73 -18.11
N THR A 283 8.14 6.86 -17.23
CA THR A 283 8.07 7.14 -15.78
C THR A 283 9.47 7.40 -15.21
N ARG A 284 10.45 6.56 -15.58
CA ARG A 284 11.86 6.75 -15.17
C ARG A 284 12.47 8.01 -15.75
N GLN A 285 12.20 8.33 -17.00
CA GLN A 285 12.73 9.54 -17.65
C GLN A 285 12.18 10.83 -17.02
N GLN A 286 10.88 10.89 -16.73
CA GLN A 286 10.21 12.10 -16.26
C GLN A 286 10.27 12.29 -14.75
N PHE A 287 10.23 11.19 -13.99
CA PHE A 287 10.12 11.22 -12.52
C PHE A 287 11.32 10.61 -11.81
N GLY A 288 12.32 10.14 -12.56
CA GLY A 288 13.54 9.53 -12.03
C GLY A 288 13.21 8.33 -11.14
N ASP A 289 13.79 8.37 -9.94
CA ASP A 289 13.70 7.32 -8.95
C ASP A 289 12.57 7.55 -7.92
N TRP A 290 11.61 8.45 -8.22
CA TRP A 290 10.48 8.70 -7.32
C TRP A 290 9.58 7.47 -7.16
N PHE A 291 9.17 6.83 -8.26
CA PHE A 291 8.23 5.72 -8.19
C PHE A 291 8.93 4.36 -8.04
N GLY A 292 8.40 3.48 -7.20
CA GLY A 292 8.51 2.04 -7.38
C GLY A 292 7.58 1.62 -8.51
N ILE A 293 8.05 0.77 -9.42
CA ILE A 293 7.28 0.36 -10.60
C ILE A 293 7.06 -1.14 -10.57
N GLN A 294 5.80 -1.56 -10.57
CA GLN A 294 5.40 -2.95 -10.73
C GLN A 294 4.94 -3.20 -12.17
N VAL A 295 5.09 -4.43 -12.66
CA VAL A 295 4.62 -4.84 -13.99
C VAL A 295 3.93 -6.20 -13.94
N SER A 296 3.06 -6.46 -14.92
CA SER A 296 2.41 -7.77 -15.05
C SER A 296 3.35 -8.87 -15.55
N GLY A 297 3.19 -10.07 -15.01
CA GLY A 297 3.74 -11.32 -15.52
C GLY A 297 2.63 -12.32 -15.85
N TYR A 298 2.85 -13.21 -16.82
CA TYR A 298 1.84 -14.16 -17.28
C TYR A 298 2.41 -15.58 -17.24
N PRO A 299 2.11 -16.39 -16.20
CA PRO A 299 2.70 -17.72 -16.04
C PRO A 299 2.47 -18.67 -17.23
N GLU A 300 1.43 -18.39 -18.02
CA GLU A 300 0.96 -19.21 -19.13
C GLU A 300 1.25 -18.59 -20.51
N GLY A 301 1.82 -17.38 -20.51
CA GLY A 301 1.89 -16.50 -21.67
C GLY A 301 0.73 -15.49 -21.68
N HIS A 302 0.95 -14.36 -22.33
CA HIS A 302 -0.11 -13.36 -22.47
C HIS A 302 -1.25 -13.91 -23.36
N PRO A 303 -2.53 -13.63 -23.05
CA PRO A 303 -3.67 -14.17 -23.81
C PRO A 303 -3.63 -13.94 -25.32
N ASP A 304 -3.07 -12.81 -25.76
CA ASP A 304 -2.84 -12.45 -27.18
C ASP A 304 -1.91 -13.43 -27.93
N VAL A 305 -1.05 -14.16 -27.22
CA VAL A 305 -0.09 -15.12 -27.80
C VAL A 305 -0.44 -16.58 -27.47
N ILE A 306 -1.52 -16.82 -26.73
CA ILE A 306 -2.09 -18.15 -26.53
C ILE A 306 -3.02 -18.47 -27.71
N LYS A 307 -2.56 -19.33 -28.62
CA LYS A 307 -3.20 -19.62 -29.92
C LYS A 307 -3.70 -21.05 -30.01
N PRO A 308 -4.67 -21.35 -30.89
CA PRO A 308 -5.12 -22.72 -31.12
C PRO A 308 -3.96 -23.65 -31.43
N VAL A 309 -3.93 -24.84 -30.80
CA VAL A 309 -2.90 -25.86 -31.03
C VAL A 309 -2.85 -26.26 -32.51
N ALA A 310 -3.99 -26.24 -33.20
CA ALA A 310 -4.09 -26.51 -34.64
C ALA A 310 -3.21 -25.56 -35.49
N GLU A 311 -2.95 -24.33 -35.05
CA GLU A 311 -2.11 -23.37 -35.77
C GLU A 311 -0.61 -23.65 -35.65
N LEU A 312 -0.18 -24.50 -34.70
CA LEU A 312 1.25 -24.79 -34.52
C LEU A 312 1.85 -25.62 -35.66
N GLY A 313 1.03 -26.44 -36.33
CA GLY A 313 1.50 -27.34 -37.40
C GLY A 313 2.49 -28.42 -36.96
N ARG A 314 2.68 -28.63 -35.65
CA ARG A 314 3.56 -29.65 -35.07
C ARG A 314 3.02 -30.18 -33.72
N PRO A 315 3.49 -31.35 -33.24
CA PRO A 315 3.19 -31.82 -31.89
C PRO A 315 3.68 -30.85 -30.80
N LEU A 316 2.98 -30.85 -29.66
CA LEU A 316 3.34 -30.08 -28.48
C LEU A 316 4.60 -30.63 -27.81
N SER A 317 5.49 -29.74 -27.39
CA SER A 317 6.61 -30.08 -26.52
C SER A 317 6.12 -30.43 -25.10
N ALA A 318 7.01 -31.00 -24.28
CA ALA A 318 6.69 -31.31 -22.89
C ALA A 318 6.37 -30.05 -22.05
N SER A 319 7.04 -28.92 -22.31
CA SER A 319 6.76 -27.64 -21.65
C SER A 319 5.45 -27.03 -22.12
N GLU A 320 5.12 -27.16 -23.41
CA GLU A 320 3.85 -26.69 -23.96
C GLU A 320 2.65 -27.48 -23.43
N GLN A 321 2.78 -28.79 -23.25
CA GLN A 321 1.74 -29.62 -22.61
C GLN A 321 1.41 -29.14 -21.19
N LYS A 322 2.41 -28.67 -20.45
CA LYS A 322 2.21 -28.11 -19.10
C LYS A 322 1.46 -26.78 -19.10
N ARG A 323 1.50 -26.01 -20.19
CA ARG A 323 0.79 -24.73 -20.38
C ARG A 323 -0.44 -24.84 -21.29
N LEU A 324 -0.87 -26.07 -21.59
CA LEU A 324 -2.01 -26.31 -22.46
C LEU A 324 -3.30 -25.82 -21.80
N VAL A 325 -4.03 -24.95 -22.49
CA VAL A 325 -5.30 -24.38 -22.05
C VAL A 325 -6.40 -25.08 -22.83
N THR A 326 -7.40 -25.61 -22.12
CA THR A 326 -8.58 -26.21 -22.74
C THR A 326 -9.78 -25.33 -22.42
N VAL A 327 -10.47 -24.86 -23.47
CA VAL A 327 -11.68 -24.04 -23.34
C VAL A 327 -12.87 -24.85 -23.86
N GLY A 328 -13.96 -24.88 -23.08
CA GLY A 328 -15.12 -25.72 -23.36
C GLY A 328 -15.02 -27.13 -22.76
N SER A 329 -16.00 -27.98 -23.07
CA SER A 329 -16.09 -29.34 -22.54
C SER A 329 -16.49 -30.35 -23.62
N GLY A 330 -16.13 -31.62 -23.41
CA GLY A 330 -16.47 -32.71 -24.34
C GLY A 330 -15.86 -32.55 -25.73
N ALA A 331 -16.63 -32.92 -26.77
CA ALA A 331 -16.17 -32.95 -28.16
C ALA A 331 -15.96 -31.55 -28.78
N SER A 332 -16.46 -30.49 -28.14
CA SER A 332 -16.28 -29.10 -28.57
C SER A 332 -15.16 -28.39 -27.81
N ALA A 333 -14.36 -29.11 -27.03
CA ALA A 333 -13.25 -28.53 -26.30
C ALA A 333 -12.14 -28.12 -27.27
N GLU A 334 -11.78 -26.84 -27.26
CA GLU A 334 -10.69 -26.29 -28.05
C GLU A 334 -9.43 -26.16 -27.19
N GLN A 335 -8.29 -26.49 -27.78
CA GLN A 335 -7.00 -26.44 -27.10
C GLN A 335 -6.17 -25.26 -27.62
N PHE A 336 -5.60 -24.52 -26.68
CA PHE A 336 -4.75 -23.36 -26.95
C PHE A 336 -3.45 -23.47 -26.16
N VAL A 337 -2.39 -22.87 -26.68
CA VAL A 337 -1.09 -22.85 -25.99
C VAL A 337 -0.28 -21.62 -26.37
N CYS A 338 0.51 -21.12 -25.43
CA CYS A 338 1.63 -20.25 -25.74
C CYS A 338 2.83 -21.12 -26.12
N SER A 339 3.23 -21.05 -27.40
CA SER A 339 4.36 -21.84 -27.91
C SER A 339 5.64 -21.53 -27.12
N ASP A 340 6.59 -22.47 -27.05
CA ASP A 340 7.87 -22.21 -26.36
C ASP A 340 8.57 -20.95 -26.91
N ALA A 341 8.46 -20.70 -28.22
CA ALA A 341 9.05 -19.53 -28.85
C ALA A 341 8.32 -18.22 -28.50
N ASP A 342 6.98 -18.24 -28.39
CA ASP A 342 6.21 -17.08 -27.94
C ASP A 342 6.47 -16.81 -26.45
N PHE A 343 6.52 -17.86 -25.64
CA PHE A 343 6.79 -17.76 -24.21
C PHE A 343 8.19 -17.21 -23.92
N ASP A 344 9.21 -17.64 -24.68
CA ASP A 344 10.56 -17.10 -24.58
C ASP A 344 10.61 -15.60 -24.93
N ARG A 345 9.84 -15.18 -25.94
CA ARG A 345 9.70 -13.77 -26.32
C ARG A 345 8.99 -12.95 -25.25
N GLU A 346 7.93 -13.48 -24.64
CA GLU A 346 7.22 -12.85 -23.52
C GLU A 346 8.13 -12.66 -22.30
N LEU A 347 8.95 -13.66 -21.96
CA LEU A 347 9.94 -13.52 -20.89
C LEU A 347 11.05 -12.53 -21.25
N GLY A 348 11.48 -12.49 -22.52
CA GLY A 348 12.40 -11.47 -23.02
C GLY A 348 11.84 -10.06 -22.87
N TYR A 349 10.56 -9.88 -23.16
CA TYR A 349 9.87 -8.60 -23.00
C TYR A 349 9.66 -8.24 -21.51
N LEU A 350 9.32 -9.21 -20.65
CA LEU A 350 9.29 -9.00 -19.20
C LEU A 350 10.66 -8.57 -18.66
N LYS A 351 11.73 -9.20 -19.13
CA LYS A 351 13.10 -8.80 -18.78
C LYS A 351 13.38 -7.35 -19.20
N GLN A 352 13.00 -6.95 -20.42
CA GLN A 352 13.18 -5.56 -20.85
C GLN A 352 12.45 -4.56 -19.94
N LYS A 353 11.26 -4.91 -19.44
CA LYS A 353 10.54 -4.07 -18.45
C LYS A 353 11.33 -3.94 -17.15
N CYS A 354 11.86 -5.05 -16.63
CA CYS A 354 12.71 -5.04 -15.43
C CYS A 354 14.00 -4.24 -15.65
N ASP A 355 14.71 -4.48 -16.76
CA ASP A 355 15.96 -3.78 -17.12
C ASP A 355 15.73 -2.28 -17.33
N ALA A 356 14.53 -1.87 -17.75
CA ALA A 356 14.12 -0.46 -17.85
C ALA A 356 13.79 0.19 -16.50
N GLY A 357 13.76 -0.57 -15.41
CA GLY A 357 13.55 -0.06 -14.05
C GLY A 357 12.23 -0.48 -13.40
N ALA A 358 11.59 -1.57 -13.84
CA ALA A 358 10.52 -2.20 -13.06
C ALA A 358 11.11 -3.02 -11.90
N ASP A 359 10.57 -2.81 -10.70
CA ASP A 359 11.13 -3.27 -9.43
C ASP A 359 10.48 -4.56 -8.91
N CYS A 360 9.28 -4.92 -9.40
CA CYS A 360 8.54 -6.10 -8.96
C CYS A 360 7.56 -6.57 -10.05
N VAL A 361 7.27 -7.87 -10.08
CA VAL A 361 6.32 -8.49 -11.01
C VAL A 361 5.12 -9.02 -10.22
N ILE A 362 3.91 -8.66 -10.63
CA ILE A 362 2.66 -9.26 -10.13
C ILE A 362 2.09 -10.13 -11.23
N THR A 363 1.89 -11.43 -10.96
CA THR A 363 1.42 -12.35 -12.00
C THR A 363 -0.08 -12.27 -12.19
N GLN A 364 -0.55 -12.51 -13.41
CA GLN A 364 -1.93 -12.92 -13.67
C GLN A 364 -2.30 -14.13 -12.79
N MET A 365 -3.59 -14.27 -12.50
CA MET A 365 -4.15 -15.44 -11.80
C MET A 365 -3.84 -16.76 -12.53
N PHE A 366 -3.63 -17.82 -11.74
CA PHE A 366 -3.37 -19.18 -12.20
C PHE A 366 -3.96 -20.19 -11.21
N PHE A 367 -4.15 -21.44 -11.65
CA PHE A 367 -4.75 -22.50 -10.82
C PHE A 367 -3.84 -23.70 -10.58
N ASP A 368 -2.67 -23.70 -11.21
CA ASP A 368 -1.68 -24.78 -11.11
C ASP A 368 -0.34 -24.25 -10.63
N PHE A 369 0.14 -24.81 -9.52
CA PHE A 369 1.44 -24.47 -8.95
C PHE A 369 2.59 -24.78 -9.91
N GLU A 370 2.55 -25.88 -10.66
CA GLU A 370 3.65 -26.29 -11.56
C GLU A 370 3.86 -25.28 -12.69
N VAL A 371 2.78 -24.66 -13.17
CA VAL A 371 2.83 -23.59 -14.18
C VAL A 371 3.55 -22.36 -13.62
N PHE A 372 3.22 -21.97 -12.39
CA PHE A 372 3.85 -20.84 -11.72
C PHE A 372 5.33 -21.11 -11.42
N GLU A 373 5.66 -22.30 -10.90
CA GLU A 373 7.04 -22.70 -10.63
C GLU A 373 7.88 -22.71 -11.91
N ALA A 374 7.33 -23.24 -13.02
CA ALA A 374 8.01 -23.22 -14.31
C ALA A 374 8.22 -21.79 -14.83
N PHE A 375 7.26 -20.89 -14.64
CA PHE A 375 7.39 -19.47 -14.99
C PHE A 375 8.50 -18.80 -14.20
N VAL A 376 8.53 -18.96 -12.87
CA VAL A 376 9.58 -18.39 -12.02
C VAL A 376 10.95 -18.93 -12.44
N THR A 377 11.07 -20.25 -12.62
CA THR A 377 12.33 -20.90 -13.04
C THR A 377 12.86 -20.31 -14.35
N GLN A 378 12.01 -20.17 -15.35
CA GLN A 378 12.40 -19.60 -16.65
C GLN A 378 12.69 -18.09 -16.58
N ALA A 379 11.94 -17.34 -15.77
CA ALA A 379 12.20 -15.92 -15.53
C ALA A 379 13.57 -15.71 -14.87
N ARG A 380 13.91 -16.52 -13.86
CA ARG A 380 15.24 -16.51 -13.23
C ARG A 380 16.34 -16.92 -14.20
N ALA A 381 16.13 -17.94 -15.04
CA ALA A 381 17.07 -18.35 -16.08
C ALA A 381 17.32 -17.24 -17.13
N LYS A 382 16.33 -16.37 -17.38
CA LYS A 382 16.49 -15.17 -18.22
C LYS A 382 17.21 -14.01 -17.52
N GLY A 383 17.47 -14.11 -16.21
CA GLY A 383 18.15 -13.07 -15.43
C GLY A 383 17.21 -12.00 -14.86
N ILE A 384 15.92 -12.29 -14.74
CA ILE A 384 14.98 -11.42 -14.01
C ILE A 384 15.21 -11.66 -12.52
N SER A 385 15.72 -10.66 -11.78
CA SER A 385 15.97 -10.74 -10.34
C SER A 385 14.86 -10.13 -9.48
N ALA A 386 13.97 -9.35 -10.07
CA ALA A 386 12.86 -8.70 -9.37
C ALA A 386 11.99 -9.74 -8.61
N PRO A 387 11.45 -9.39 -7.43
CA PRO A 387 10.44 -10.19 -6.74
C PRO A 387 9.25 -10.50 -7.67
N ILE A 388 8.74 -11.73 -7.59
CA ILE A 388 7.55 -12.16 -8.33
C ILE A 388 6.47 -12.50 -7.31
N LEU A 389 5.34 -11.81 -7.38
CA LEU A 389 4.19 -12.00 -6.49
C LEU A 389 3.11 -12.79 -7.23
N PRO A 390 2.64 -13.92 -6.66
CA PRO A 390 1.58 -14.73 -7.27
C PRO A 390 0.23 -14.04 -7.08
N GLY A 391 -0.42 -13.70 -8.19
CA GLY A 391 -1.81 -13.24 -8.20
C GLY A 391 -2.77 -14.41 -7.95
N ILE A 392 -3.62 -14.28 -6.92
CA ILE A 392 -4.50 -15.35 -6.43
C ILE A 392 -5.94 -14.85 -6.44
N MET A 393 -6.81 -15.55 -7.17
CA MET A 393 -8.24 -15.27 -7.19
C MET A 393 -9.01 -16.49 -6.70
N LEU A 394 -9.91 -16.28 -5.73
CA LEU A 394 -10.84 -17.33 -5.33
C LEU A 394 -11.92 -17.52 -6.39
N ILE A 395 -12.14 -18.77 -6.75
CA ILE A 395 -13.29 -19.20 -7.54
C ILE A 395 -14.46 -19.49 -6.61
N THR A 396 -15.62 -18.86 -6.85
CA THR A 396 -16.80 -19.00 -5.97
C THR A 396 -18.06 -19.52 -6.66
N ALA A 397 -18.11 -19.52 -8.00
CA ALA A 397 -19.26 -20.02 -8.76
C ALA A 397 -18.84 -20.51 -10.15
N TYR A 398 -19.48 -21.58 -10.64
CA TYR A 398 -19.12 -22.26 -11.89
C TYR A 398 -19.22 -21.32 -13.11
N GLY A 399 -20.29 -20.55 -13.26
CA GLY A 399 -20.45 -19.64 -14.40
C GLY A 399 -19.41 -18.51 -14.43
N GLY A 400 -19.02 -17.98 -13.26
CA GLY A 400 -17.95 -16.99 -13.16
C GLY A 400 -16.58 -17.58 -13.48
N PHE A 401 -16.36 -18.81 -13.02
CA PHE A 401 -15.15 -19.58 -13.27
C PHE A 401 -14.92 -19.83 -14.77
N THR A 402 -15.89 -20.41 -15.47
CA THR A 402 -15.76 -20.71 -16.91
C THR A 402 -15.57 -19.45 -17.75
N ARG A 403 -16.26 -18.37 -17.39
CA ARG A 403 -16.11 -17.06 -18.06
C ARG A 403 -14.70 -16.49 -17.85
N MET A 404 -14.19 -16.52 -16.61
CA MET A 404 -12.89 -15.92 -16.29
C MET A 404 -11.73 -16.72 -16.89
N THR A 405 -11.76 -18.05 -16.77
CA THR A 405 -10.71 -18.92 -17.36
C THR A 405 -10.71 -18.85 -18.88
N GLY A 406 -11.88 -18.77 -19.52
CA GLY A 406 -11.98 -18.56 -20.96
C GLY A 406 -11.44 -17.20 -21.40
N PHE A 407 -11.79 -16.12 -20.70
CA PHE A 407 -11.32 -14.76 -21.02
C PHE A 407 -9.80 -14.61 -20.84
N CYS A 408 -9.26 -15.08 -19.71
CA CYS A 408 -7.83 -15.03 -19.43
C CYS A 408 -7.03 -16.12 -20.17
N LYS A 409 -7.71 -17.07 -20.82
CA LYS A 409 -7.13 -18.32 -21.34
C LYS A 409 -6.22 -18.98 -20.30
N SER A 410 -6.71 -19.10 -19.07
CA SER A 410 -5.97 -19.71 -17.97
C SER A 410 -6.16 -21.22 -17.98
N ARG A 411 -5.07 -21.97 -17.82
CA ARG A 411 -5.07 -23.42 -17.66
C ARG A 411 -5.68 -23.77 -16.32
N VAL A 412 -6.59 -24.72 -16.40
CA VAL A 412 -7.20 -25.36 -15.24
C VAL A 412 -6.72 -26.81 -15.20
N PRO A 413 -6.16 -27.28 -14.07
CA PRO A 413 -5.85 -28.70 -13.88
C PRO A 413 -7.06 -29.59 -14.15
N ALA A 414 -6.87 -30.73 -14.82
CA ALA A 414 -7.97 -31.63 -15.19
C ALA A 414 -8.80 -32.10 -13.98
N GLU A 415 -8.14 -32.28 -12.82
CA GLU A 415 -8.81 -32.59 -11.56
C GLU A 415 -9.75 -31.46 -11.11
N LEU A 416 -9.31 -30.20 -11.21
CA LEU A 416 -10.14 -29.04 -10.87
C LEU A 416 -11.31 -28.89 -11.85
N VAL A 417 -11.10 -29.14 -13.15
CA VAL A 417 -12.20 -29.17 -14.14
C VAL A 417 -13.24 -30.22 -13.76
N ALA A 418 -12.82 -31.45 -13.46
CA ALA A 418 -13.73 -32.53 -13.09
C ALA A 418 -14.52 -32.21 -11.82
N LYS A 419 -13.85 -31.66 -10.79
CA LYS A 419 -14.51 -31.20 -9.55
C LYS A 419 -15.49 -30.06 -9.81
N ALA A 420 -15.11 -29.09 -10.65
CA ALA A 420 -15.95 -27.95 -11.01
C ALA A 420 -17.23 -28.38 -11.74
N GLU A 421 -17.12 -29.30 -12.71
CA GLU A 421 -18.26 -29.86 -13.42
C GLU A 421 -19.21 -30.64 -12.51
N ALA A 422 -18.65 -31.46 -11.60
CA ALA A 422 -19.46 -32.25 -10.66
C ALA A 422 -20.28 -31.37 -9.70
N LEU A 423 -19.79 -30.17 -9.40
CA LEU A 423 -20.40 -29.22 -8.45
C LEU A 423 -21.12 -28.06 -9.12
N LYS A 424 -21.33 -28.08 -10.44
CA LYS A 424 -21.86 -26.92 -11.18
C LYS A 424 -23.26 -26.45 -10.73
N GLU A 425 -24.05 -27.36 -10.18
CA GLU A 425 -25.39 -27.09 -9.62
C GLU A 425 -25.39 -26.97 -8.08
N ASP A 426 -24.23 -27.15 -7.42
CA ASP A 426 -24.07 -27.05 -5.95
C ASP A 426 -23.21 -25.83 -5.61
N ALA A 427 -23.85 -24.69 -5.40
CA ALA A 427 -23.15 -23.42 -5.16
C ALA A 427 -22.29 -23.44 -3.87
N GLU A 428 -22.78 -24.09 -2.81
CA GLU A 428 -22.05 -24.16 -1.54
C GLU A 428 -20.84 -25.10 -1.65
N GLY A 429 -21.04 -26.30 -2.20
CA GLY A 429 -19.97 -27.25 -2.44
C GLY A 429 -18.92 -26.71 -3.41
N PHE A 430 -19.34 -26.00 -4.46
CA PHE A 430 -18.43 -25.37 -5.42
C PHE A 430 -17.55 -24.30 -4.75
N LYS A 431 -18.13 -23.46 -3.88
CA LYS A 431 -17.39 -22.46 -3.12
C LYS A 431 -16.38 -23.11 -2.16
N GLU A 432 -16.79 -24.16 -1.45
CA GLU A 432 -15.90 -24.88 -0.53
C GLU A 432 -14.75 -25.58 -1.26
N MET A 433 -15.03 -26.17 -2.43
CA MET A 433 -14.01 -26.74 -3.31
C MET A 433 -13.02 -25.68 -3.80
N GLY A 434 -13.50 -24.53 -4.27
CA GLY A 434 -12.64 -23.42 -4.69
C GLY A 434 -11.78 -22.88 -3.54
N LEU A 435 -12.34 -22.79 -2.33
CA LEU A 435 -11.63 -22.37 -1.13
C LEU A 435 -10.53 -23.37 -0.75
N SER A 436 -10.86 -24.66 -0.73
CA SER A 436 -9.89 -25.73 -0.46
C SER A 436 -8.77 -25.78 -1.49
N TRP A 437 -9.09 -25.62 -2.78
CA TRP A 437 -8.09 -25.56 -3.86
C TRP A 437 -7.15 -24.36 -3.69
N THR A 438 -7.72 -23.17 -3.43
CA THR A 438 -6.94 -21.94 -3.26
C THR A 438 -6.02 -22.02 -2.04
N VAL A 439 -6.50 -22.57 -0.93
CA VAL A 439 -5.67 -22.79 0.28
C VAL A 439 -4.54 -23.78 0.00
N ALA A 440 -4.79 -24.87 -0.73
CA ALA A 440 -3.76 -25.83 -1.11
C ALA A 440 -2.68 -25.17 -1.99
N LEU A 441 -3.10 -24.39 -2.99
CA LEU A 441 -2.21 -23.62 -3.86
C LEU A 441 -1.35 -22.63 -3.06
N CYS A 442 -1.96 -21.84 -2.16
CA CYS A 442 -1.23 -20.93 -1.29
C CYS A 442 -0.22 -21.66 -0.40
N LYS A 443 -0.56 -22.85 0.14
CA LYS A 443 0.38 -23.66 0.93
C LYS A 443 1.57 -24.12 0.10
N GLN A 444 1.37 -24.54 -1.15
CA GLN A 444 2.45 -24.89 -2.06
C GLN A 444 3.34 -23.68 -2.38
N LEU A 445 2.74 -22.52 -2.67
CA LEU A 445 3.46 -21.27 -2.92
C LEU A 445 4.35 -20.88 -1.74
N VAL A 446 3.82 -20.91 -0.51
CA VAL A 446 4.58 -20.58 0.70
C VAL A 446 5.68 -21.61 0.97
N ALA A 447 5.38 -22.90 0.83
CA ALA A 447 6.36 -23.97 1.05
C ALA A 447 7.51 -23.95 0.03
N SER A 448 7.26 -23.47 -1.20
CA SER A 448 8.26 -23.39 -2.26
C SER A 448 9.36 -22.35 -2.01
N GLN A 449 9.11 -21.35 -1.16
CA GLN A 449 9.98 -20.19 -0.94
C GLN A 449 10.31 -19.37 -2.21
N LEU A 450 9.61 -19.60 -3.32
CA LEU A 450 9.81 -18.87 -4.57
C LEU A 450 9.24 -17.44 -4.51
N VAL A 451 8.38 -17.16 -3.54
CA VAL A 451 7.61 -15.91 -3.42
C VAL A 451 7.75 -15.32 -2.01
N PRO A 452 7.89 -13.99 -1.89
CA PRO A 452 8.00 -13.34 -0.58
C PRO A 452 6.63 -13.05 0.06
N GLY A 453 5.54 -13.15 -0.69
CA GLY A 453 4.18 -12.86 -0.23
C GLY A 453 3.10 -13.35 -1.19
N LEU A 454 1.85 -13.19 -0.79
CA LEU A 454 0.66 -13.60 -1.55
C LEU A 454 -0.16 -12.35 -1.94
N HIS A 455 -0.56 -12.25 -3.21
CA HIS A 455 -1.34 -11.12 -3.72
C HIS A 455 -2.76 -11.58 -4.10
N PHE A 456 -3.78 -11.06 -3.41
CA PHE A 456 -5.15 -11.53 -3.58
C PHE A 456 -6.02 -10.55 -4.37
N TYR A 457 -6.63 -11.06 -5.44
CA TYR A 457 -7.70 -10.38 -6.17
C TYR A 457 -9.01 -10.52 -5.41
N THR A 458 -9.40 -9.48 -4.67
CA THR A 458 -10.51 -9.57 -3.69
C THR A 458 -11.89 -9.38 -4.30
N LEU A 459 -11.96 -8.81 -5.50
CA LEU A 459 -13.21 -8.39 -6.15
C LEU A 459 -14.06 -7.47 -5.25
N ASN A 460 -13.42 -6.59 -4.48
CA ASN A 460 -14.03 -5.68 -3.50
C ASN A 460 -14.81 -6.40 -2.37
N GLN A 461 -14.41 -7.63 -2.03
CA GLN A 461 -15.02 -8.42 -0.96
C GLN A 461 -13.97 -8.86 0.07
N SER A 462 -14.34 -8.93 1.35
CA SER A 462 -13.45 -9.36 2.43
C SER A 462 -13.59 -10.84 2.79
N ALA A 463 -14.83 -11.33 2.91
CA ALA A 463 -15.15 -12.59 3.58
C ALA A 463 -14.38 -13.80 3.02
N ASN A 464 -14.26 -13.89 1.70
CA ASN A 464 -13.61 -15.00 1.03
C ASN A 464 -12.10 -15.03 1.29
N THR A 465 -11.44 -13.87 1.15
CA THR A 465 -10.01 -13.74 1.43
C THR A 465 -9.73 -13.98 2.90
N GLN A 466 -10.56 -13.48 3.82
CA GLN A 466 -10.42 -13.76 5.26
C GLN A 466 -10.50 -15.27 5.58
N GLN A 467 -11.40 -16.01 4.94
CA GLN A 467 -11.47 -17.47 5.11
C GLN A 467 -10.21 -18.17 4.60
N ILE A 468 -9.62 -17.72 3.48
CA ILE A 468 -8.34 -18.24 3.00
C ILE A 468 -7.25 -17.97 4.04
N LEU A 469 -7.12 -16.71 4.49
CA LEU A 469 -6.13 -16.31 5.50
C LEU A 469 -6.28 -17.11 6.79
N GLN A 470 -7.52 -17.35 7.24
CA GLN A 470 -7.80 -18.14 8.44
C GLN A 470 -7.29 -19.57 8.30
N ARG A 471 -7.59 -20.23 7.17
CA ARG A 471 -7.14 -21.62 6.88
C ARG A 471 -5.62 -21.73 6.66
N LEU A 472 -4.97 -20.63 6.33
CA LEU A 472 -3.51 -20.51 6.24
C LEU A 472 -2.84 -20.17 7.59
N GLY A 473 -3.61 -19.84 8.63
CA GLY A 473 -3.07 -19.33 9.89
C GLY A 473 -2.44 -17.93 9.76
N LEU A 474 -2.89 -17.16 8.77
CA LEU A 474 -2.40 -15.81 8.46
C LEU A 474 -3.41 -14.70 8.81
N LEU A 475 -4.63 -15.07 9.21
CA LEU A 475 -5.61 -14.10 9.71
C LEU A 475 -5.17 -13.60 11.08
N LEU A 476 -5.09 -12.28 11.26
CA LEU A 476 -4.83 -11.68 12.56
C LEU A 476 -6.12 -11.68 13.36
N GLU A 477 -6.08 -12.30 14.55
CA GLU A 477 -7.15 -12.21 15.53
C GLU A 477 -7.27 -10.77 16.01
N GLN A 478 -8.51 -10.27 16.06
CA GLN A 478 -8.75 -8.96 16.64
C GLN A 478 -8.51 -9.05 18.16
N PRO A 479 -7.85 -8.08 18.79
CA PRO A 479 -7.98 -7.94 20.22
C PRO A 479 -9.47 -7.76 20.52
N THR A 480 -10.05 -8.69 21.29
CA THR A 480 -11.32 -8.44 21.95
C THR A 480 -11.13 -7.19 22.79
N GLU A 481 -11.68 -6.06 22.36
CA GLU A 481 -11.87 -4.94 23.28
C GLU A 481 -12.73 -5.50 24.41
N ALA A 482 -12.10 -5.72 25.57
CA ALA A 482 -12.81 -5.88 26.81
C ALA A 482 -13.63 -4.61 26.99
N LEU A 483 -14.90 -4.66 26.60
CA LEU A 483 -15.88 -3.72 27.10
C LEU A 483 -15.82 -3.86 28.62
N ASP A 484 -15.29 -2.83 29.26
CA ASP A 484 -15.22 -2.68 30.70
C ASP A 484 -16.67 -2.83 31.23
N GLU A 485 -17.00 -4.01 31.76
CA GLU A 485 -18.21 -4.22 32.57
C GLU A 485 -18.00 -3.46 33.88
N GLY A 486 -18.28 -2.16 33.86
CA GLY A 486 -17.82 -1.29 34.93
C GLY A 486 -18.51 0.06 35.03
N ASP A 487 -19.82 0.16 34.79
CA ASP A 487 -20.60 1.20 35.48
C ASP A 487 -22.12 0.90 35.52
N THR A 488 -22.52 0.00 36.42
CA THR A 488 -23.87 0.02 36.98
C THR A 488 -23.79 0.47 38.44
N LEU A 489 -23.94 1.78 38.65
CA LEU A 489 -24.23 2.34 39.96
C LEU A 489 -25.53 3.15 39.94
N LYS A 490 -26.48 2.59 40.71
CA LYS A 490 -27.51 3.23 41.53
C LYS A 490 -28.89 3.50 40.91
N GLY A 491 -29.82 2.70 41.40
CA GLY A 491 -31.26 2.95 41.43
C GLY A 491 -31.96 2.09 42.48
N THR A 492 -31.49 2.12 43.73
CA THR A 492 -32.25 1.62 44.89
C THR A 492 -33.49 2.48 45.11
N HIS A 493 -34.67 1.88 45.12
CA HIS A 493 -35.76 2.35 45.97
C HIS A 493 -36.40 1.17 46.70
N ILE A 494 -36.22 1.21 48.01
CA ILE A 494 -37.05 0.53 49.00
C ILE A 494 -38.32 1.38 49.14
N ALA A 495 -39.46 0.68 49.22
CA ALA A 495 -40.84 1.15 49.39
C ALA A 495 -41.56 1.66 48.13
#